data_AF-H8IJM1-F1
#
_entry.id   AF-H8IJM1-F1
#
_cell.length_a   1.000
_cell.length_b   1.000
_cell.length_c   1.000
_cell.angle_alpha   90.00
_cell.angle_beta   90.00
_cell.angle_gamma   90.00
#
_symmetry.space_group_name_H-M   'P 1'
#
loop_
_entity.id
_entity.type
_entity.pdbx_description
1 polymer ?
#
loop_
_entity_poly.entity_id
_entity_poly.type
_entity_poly.pdbx_seq_one_letter_code
_entity_poly.pdbx_strand_id
1 'polypeptide(L)'
;MLKELASVPAGIQALEAVGTVTTQDYDRVFAPLVDRVRRTKGRMRLLYQFGPGFERITPGALWADTRLGVGYLAALDGCAVVSDIEWIRAPARGIGAWMPCPLRVYGNAERDDAVAWLASLPRGAEVSKRGMAKAFIGGTLAAVGSLAGLVISAGTNGGHGSR
;
A
#
# COMPACT_ATOMS: atom_id res chain seq x y z
N MET A 1 -8.99 -0.80 10.65
CA MET A 1 -9.10 -2.23 10.40
C MET A 1 -8.70 -2.50 8.97
N LEU A 2 -8.01 -3.61 8.74
CA LEU A 2 -7.71 -4.13 7.40
C LEU A 2 -8.56 -5.37 7.15
N LYS A 3 -9.13 -5.49 5.95
CA LYS A 3 -9.98 -6.63 5.56
C LYS A 3 -9.55 -7.20 4.22
N GLU A 4 -9.61 -8.52 4.07
CA GLU A 4 -9.44 -9.18 2.78
C GLU A 4 -10.78 -9.22 2.03
N LEU A 5 -10.78 -8.78 0.77
CA LEU A 5 -11.96 -8.79 -0.10
C LEU A 5 -11.91 -10.02 -1.01
N ALA A 6 -12.94 -10.86 -0.93
CA ALA A 6 -13.03 -12.09 -1.73
C ALA A 6 -13.45 -11.85 -3.20
N SER A 7 -14.03 -10.69 -3.51
CA SER A 7 -14.59 -10.37 -4.82
C SER A 7 -13.54 -9.81 -5.80
N VAL A 8 -12.51 -10.61 -6.09
CA VAL A 8 -11.51 -10.32 -7.12
C VAL A 8 -11.13 -11.57 -7.92
N PRO A 9 -10.69 -11.41 -9.18
CA PRO A 9 -10.22 -12.52 -10.01
C PRO A 9 -9.06 -13.30 -9.37
N ALA A 10 -8.94 -14.58 -9.75
CA ALA A 10 -7.86 -15.45 -9.26
C ALA A 10 -6.47 -14.84 -9.52
N GLY A 11 -5.59 -14.91 -8.51
CA GLY A 11 -4.24 -14.32 -8.58
C GLY A 11 -4.18 -12.82 -8.24
N ILE A 12 -5.33 -12.17 -8.01
CA ILE A 12 -5.43 -10.86 -7.37
C ILE A 12 -5.81 -11.07 -5.92
N GLN A 13 -5.14 -10.36 -5.03
CA GLN A 13 -5.46 -10.27 -3.61
C GLN A 13 -5.97 -8.86 -3.38
N ALA A 14 -7.11 -8.70 -2.73
CA ALA A 14 -7.68 -7.38 -2.47
C ALA A 14 -7.80 -7.14 -0.97
N LEU A 15 -7.41 -5.94 -0.56
CA LEU A 15 -7.48 -5.49 0.81
C LEU A 15 -8.25 -4.17 0.87
N GLU A 16 -9.07 -4.02 1.91
CA GLU A 16 -9.78 -2.78 2.21
C GLU A 16 -9.34 -2.25 3.58
N ALA A 17 -8.91 -1.00 3.61
CA ALA A 17 -8.66 -0.24 4.82
C ALA A 17 -9.93 0.54 5.22
N VAL A 18 -10.42 0.32 6.43
CA VAL A 18 -11.60 0.99 7.01
C VAL A 18 -11.28 1.48 8.41
N GLY A 19 -11.64 2.73 8.74
CA GLY A 19 -11.36 3.39 10.01
C GLY A 19 -9.86 3.57 10.25
N THR A 20 -9.40 3.17 11.42
CA THR A 20 -7.98 3.23 11.82
C THR A 20 -7.24 1.92 11.53
N VAL A 21 -6.23 1.93 10.67
CA VAL A 21 -5.37 0.77 10.39
C VAL A 21 -4.22 0.68 11.40
N THR A 22 -4.11 -0.47 12.05
CA THR A 22 -3.17 -0.75 13.15
C THR A 22 -2.12 -1.78 12.75
N THR A 23 -1.01 -1.88 13.50
CA THR A 23 -0.04 -2.98 13.33
C THR A 23 -0.68 -4.36 13.46
N GLN A 24 -1.65 -4.52 14.36
CA GLN A 24 -2.32 -5.80 14.58
C GLN A 24 -3.13 -6.25 13.35
N ASP A 25 -3.66 -5.31 12.57
CA ASP A 25 -4.33 -5.60 11.31
C ASP A 25 -3.34 -6.24 10.30
N TYR A 26 -2.09 -5.76 10.29
CA TYR A 26 -1.04 -6.35 9.45
C TYR A 26 -0.69 -7.77 9.88
N ASP A 27 -0.50 -8.00 11.19
CA ASP A 27 -0.15 -9.32 11.71
C ASP A 27 -1.25 -10.35 11.48
N ARG A 28 -2.52 -9.93 11.50
CA ARG A 28 -3.67 -10.83 11.40
C ARG A 28 -4.15 -11.07 9.98
N VAL A 29 -3.98 -10.10 9.08
CA VAL A 29 -4.55 -10.16 7.73
C VAL A 29 -3.45 -10.17 6.69
N PHE A 30 -2.57 -9.17 6.72
CA PHE A 30 -1.57 -8.98 5.67
C PHE A 30 -0.48 -10.05 5.71
N ALA A 31 0.16 -10.26 6.86
CA ALA A 31 1.27 -11.20 6.98
C ALA A 31 0.85 -12.64 6.63
N PRO A 32 -0.30 -13.17 7.09
CA PRO A 32 -0.77 -14.49 6.68
C PRO A 32 -1.03 -14.59 5.17
N LEU A 33 -1.56 -13.54 4.56
CA LEU A 33 -1.79 -13.49 3.11
C LEU A 33 -0.48 -13.58 2.33
N VAL A 34 0.53 -12.79 2.72
CA VAL A 34 1.87 -12.84 2.13
C VAL A 34 2.49 -14.22 2.31
N ASP A 35 2.39 -14.81 3.49
CA ASP A 35 2.92 -16.14 3.78
C ASP A 35 2.30 -17.23 2.92
N ARG A 36 0.97 -17.17 2.65
CA ARG A 36 0.30 -18.11 1.71
C ARG A 36 0.90 -18.04 0.31
N VAL A 37 1.13 -16.83 -0.20
CA VAL A 37 1.71 -16.62 -1.54
C VAL A 37 3.16 -17.10 -1.59
N ARG A 38 3.95 -16.83 -0.54
CA ARG A 38 5.35 -17.27 -0.48
C ARG A 38 5.49 -18.78 -0.38
N ARG A 39 4.65 -19.46 0.42
CA ARG A 39 4.68 -20.93 0.56
C ARG A 39 4.43 -21.66 -0.75
N THR A 40 3.60 -21.09 -1.62
CA THR A 40 3.31 -21.66 -2.94
C THR A 40 4.36 -21.29 -3.99
N LYS A 41 5.44 -20.58 -3.60
CA LYS A 41 6.42 -19.94 -4.50
C LYS A 41 5.73 -19.11 -5.60
N GLY A 42 4.53 -18.63 -5.31
CA GLY A 42 3.70 -17.88 -6.22
C GLY A 42 4.10 -16.41 -6.25
N ARG A 43 3.49 -15.71 -7.19
CA ARG A 43 3.46 -14.25 -7.23
C ARG A 43 2.02 -13.80 -7.11
N MET A 44 1.80 -12.60 -6.58
CA MET A 44 0.46 -12.03 -6.42
C MET A 44 0.37 -10.63 -6.99
N ARG A 45 -0.85 -10.24 -7.37
CA ARG A 45 -1.23 -8.87 -7.66
C ARG A 45 -1.99 -8.33 -6.46
N LEU A 46 -1.64 -7.16 -5.94
CA LEU A 46 -2.35 -6.57 -4.80
C LEU A 46 -3.23 -5.42 -5.28
N LEU A 47 -4.51 -5.41 -4.87
CA LEU A 47 -5.36 -4.24 -4.85
C LEU A 47 -5.52 -3.78 -3.41
N TYR A 48 -5.17 -2.54 -3.11
CA TYR A 48 -5.32 -1.95 -1.80
C TYR A 48 -6.27 -0.76 -1.85
N GLN A 49 -7.46 -0.92 -1.29
CA GLN A 49 -8.52 0.08 -1.29
C GLN A 49 -8.59 0.84 0.03
N PHE A 50 -8.64 2.16 -0.06
CA PHE A 50 -8.90 3.09 1.04
C PHE A 50 -10.21 3.81 0.75
N GLY A 51 -11.30 3.20 1.19
CA GLY A 51 -12.65 3.71 0.99
C GLY A 51 -12.96 4.95 1.83
N PRO A 52 -14.18 5.53 1.70
CA PRO A 52 -14.57 6.75 2.40
C PRO A 52 -14.59 6.61 3.93
N GLY A 53 -14.68 5.39 4.46
CA GLY A 53 -14.63 5.12 5.89
C GLY A 53 -13.21 5.08 6.47
N PHE A 54 -12.16 5.30 5.67
CA PHE A 54 -10.78 5.29 6.16
C PHE A 54 -10.39 6.62 6.83
N GLU A 55 -9.80 6.53 8.01
CA GLU A 55 -9.54 7.70 8.86
C GLU A 55 -8.04 7.94 9.05
N ARG A 56 -7.26 6.90 9.38
CA ARG A 56 -5.82 7.05 9.66
C ARG A 56 -5.07 5.73 9.58
N ILE A 57 -3.76 5.83 9.36
CA ILE A 57 -2.80 4.76 9.61
C ILE A 57 -2.01 5.10 10.87
N THR A 58 -1.80 4.13 11.74
CA THR A 58 -0.95 4.30 12.92
C THR A 58 0.55 4.28 12.54
N PRO A 59 1.42 5.02 13.24
CA PRO A 59 2.86 4.99 12.99
C PRO A 59 3.48 3.59 13.04
N GLY A 60 2.95 2.71 13.91
CA GLY A 60 3.39 1.30 13.99
C GLY A 60 3.05 0.48 12.76
N ALA A 61 1.97 0.81 12.03
CA ALA A 61 1.63 0.16 10.77
C ALA A 61 2.59 0.59 9.64
N LEU A 62 2.95 1.88 9.59
CA LEU A 62 3.99 2.37 8.66
C LEU A 62 5.34 1.69 8.91
N TRP A 63 5.70 1.42 10.16
CA TRP A 63 6.92 0.69 10.50
C TRP A 63 6.84 -0.79 10.08
N ALA A 64 5.70 -1.45 10.27
CA ALA A 64 5.48 -2.82 9.80
C ALA A 64 5.61 -2.94 8.28
N ASP A 65 5.11 -1.94 7.53
CA ASP A 65 5.26 -1.84 6.08
C ASP A 65 6.73 -1.84 5.64
N THR A 66 7.61 -1.13 6.37
CA THR A 66 9.04 -1.08 6.03
C THR A 66 9.74 -2.43 6.25
N ARG A 67 9.36 -3.19 7.29
CA ARG A 67 9.93 -4.52 7.57
C ARG A 67 9.44 -5.60 6.61
N LEU A 68 8.15 -5.55 6.24
CA LEU A 68 7.56 -6.48 5.30
C LEU A 68 8.00 -6.17 3.86
N GLY A 69 8.28 -4.90 3.56
CA GLY A 69 8.56 -4.37 2.23
C GLY A 69 9.58 -5.17 1.41
N VAL A 70 10.76 -5.49 1.94
CA VAL A 70 11.81 -6.12 1.11
C VAL A 70 11.43 -7.55 0.65
N GLY A 71 10.82 -8.34 1.52
CA GLY A 71 10.43 -9.72 1.21
C GLY A 71 9.13 -9.85 0.42
N TYR A 72 8.17 -8.96 0.68
CA TYR A 72 6.88 -8.94 0.01
C TYR A 72 6.96 -8.34 -1.41
N LEU A 73 7.75 -7.27 -1.62
CA LEU A 73 7.91 -6.65 -2.93
C LEU A 73 8.44 -7.64 -3.98
N ALA A 74 9.26 -8.61 -3.57
CA ALA A 74 9.77 -9.66 -4.46
C ALA A 74 8.66 -10.62 -4.96
N ALA A 75 7.57 -10.79 -4.20
CA ALA A 75 6.44 -11.65 -4.52
C ALA A 75 5.33 -10.93 -5.30
N LEU A 76 5.44 -9.62 -5.53
CA LEU A 76 4.43 -8.84 -6.25
C LEU A 76 4.66 -8.79 -7.76
N ASP A 77 3.62 -9.11 -8.53
CA ASP A 77 3.56 -8.80 -9.97
C ASP A 77 3.11 -7.35 -10.22
N GLY A 78 2.38 -6.75 -9.28
CA GLY A 78 1.97 -5.35 -9.34
C GLY A 78 1.04 -4.98 -8.18
N CYS A 79 0.89 -3.68 -7.96
CA CYS A 79 0.07 -3.12 -6.89
C CYS A 79 -0.84 -2.00 -7.42
N ALA A 80 -2.13 -2.08 -7.13
CA ALA A 80 -3.07 -0.98 -7.38
C ALA A 80 -3.53 -0.38 -6.06
N VAL A 81 -3.39 0.93 -5.90
CA VAL A 81 -3.95 1.67 -4.76
C VAL A 81 -5.21 2.38 -5.23
N VAL A 82 -6.33 2.10 -4.58
CA VAL A 82 -7.65 2.65 -4.90
C VAL A 82 -8.07 3.56 -3.75
N SER A 83 -8.14 4.87 -3.97
CA SER A 83 -8.53 5.83 -2.94
C SER A 83 -8.95 7.14 -3.55
N ASP A 84 -9.78 7.94 -2.89
CA ASP A 84 -10.02 9.35 -3.22
C ASP A 84 -9.30 10.33 -2.29
N ILE A 85 -8.48 9.80 -1.38
CA ILE A 85 -7.86 10.55 -0.31
C ILE A 85 -6.46 10.99 -0.76
N GLU A 86 -6.26 12.28 -0.99
CA GLU A 86 -5.00 12.79 -1.57
C GLU A 86 -3.78 12.52 -0.69
N TRP A 87 -3.91 12.56 0.64
CA TRP A 87 -2.80 12.24 1.54
C TRP A 87 -2.40 10.75 1.51
N ILE A 88 -3.23 9.88 0.91
CA ILE A 88 -2.87 8.49 0.58
C ILE A 88 -2.30 8.42 -0.85
N ARG A 89 -2.93 9.09 -1.81
CA ARG A 89 -2.53 9.05 -3.22
C ARG A 89 -1.13 9.62 -3.46
N ALA A 90 -0.81 10.76 -2.85
CA ALA A 90 0.47 11.44 -3.02
C ALA A 90 1.67 10.56 -2.63
N PRO A 91 1.73 9.99 -1.41
CA PRO A 91 2.83 9.08 -1.05
C PRO A 91 2.80 7.78 -1.86
N ALA A 92 1.62 7.22 -2.19
CA ALA A 92 1.53 6.02 -3.03
C ALA A 92 2.17 6.22 -4.41
N ARG A 93 1.92 7.36 -5.07
CA ARG A 93 2.59 7.74 -6.33
C ARG A 93 4.11 7.86 -6.17
N GLY A 94 4.56 8.44 -5.06
CA GLY A 94 5.99 8.58 -4.73
C GLY A 94 6.68 7.22 -4.53
N ILE A 95 6.05 6.32 -3.78
CA ILE A 95 6.57 4.96 -3.52
C ILE A 95 6.63 4.15 -4.83
N GLY A 96 5.65 4.30 -5.72
CA GLY A 96 5.62 3.59 -7.00
C GLY A 96 6.85 3.81 -7.88
N ALA A 97 7.50 4.97 -7.80
CA ALA A 97 8.74 5.25 -8.54
C ALA A 97 9.95 4.43 -8.06
N TRP A 98 9.91 3.97 -6.80
CA TRP A 98 10.97 3.20 -6.16
C TRP A 98 10.69 1.69 -6.13
N MET A 99 9.45 1.28 -6.38
CA MET A 99 9.06 -0.12 -6.31
C MET A 99 9.66 -0.95 -7.46
N PRO A 100 10.05 -2.21 -7.18
CA PRO A 100 10.57 -3.12 -8.19
C PRO A 100 9.48 -3.75 -9.07
N CYS A 101 8.21 -3.42 -8.81
CA CYS A 101 7.03 -3.87 -9.55
C CYS A 101 6.15 -2.66 -9.90
N PRO A 102 5.31 -2.73 -10.95
CA PRO A 102 4.44 -1.63 -11.32
C PRO A 102 3.42 -1.33 -10.21
N LEU A 103 3.32 -0.05 -9.84
CA LEU A 103 2.29 0.47 -8.96
C LEU A 103 1.46 1.52 -9.69
N ARG A 104 0.13 1.47 -9.55
CA ARG A 104 -0.77 2.49 -10.09
C ARG A 104 -1.82 2.91 -9.06
N VAL A 105 -2.19 4.18 -9.10
CA VAL A 105 -3.18 4.78 -8.20
C VAL A 105 -4.44 5.12 -8.99
N TYR A 106 -5.60 4.82 -8.40
CA TYR A 106 -6.94 4.98 -8.96
C TYR A 106 -7.87 5.63 -7.93
N GLY A 107 -8.96 6.25 -8.38
CA GLY A 107 -10.08 6.66 -7.54
C GLY A 107 -10.99 5.51 -7.15
N ASN A 108 -11.81 5.70 -6.11
CA ASN A 108 -12.69 4.64 -5.63
C ASN A 108 -13.71 4.19 -6.70
N ALA A 109 -14.14 5.11 -7.56
CA ALA A 109 -15.01 4.82 -8.70
C ALA A 109 -14.31 4.00 -9.81
N GLU A 110 -12.97 4.02 -9.85
CA GLU A 110 -12.14 3.34 -10.85
C GLU A 110 -11.62 1.98 -10.33
N ARG A 111 -12.26 1.41 -9.30
CA ARG A 111 -11.87 0.13 -8.70
C ARG A 111 -11.81 -0.99 -9.75
N ASP A 112 -12.79 -1.04 -10.64
CA ASP A 112 -12.87 -2.12 -11.64
C ASP A 112 -11.80 -1.94 -12.73
N ASP A 113 -11.43 -0.70 -13.06
CA ASP A 113 -10.30 -0.39 -13.94
C ASP A 113 -8.97 -0.82 -13.29
N ALA A 114 -8.84 -0.63 -11.97
CA ALA A 114 -7.69 -1.09 -11.22
C ALA A 114 -7.55 -2.63 -11.26
N VAL A 115 -8.66 -3.35 -11.11
CA VAL A 115 -8.71 -4.81 -11.23
C VAL A 115 -8.36 -5.25 -12.65
N ALA A 116 -8.94 -4.61 -13.67
CA ALA A 116 -8.66 -4.92 -15.08
C ALA A 116 -7.18 -4.71 -15.41
N TRP A 117 -6.59 -3.61 -14.94
CA TRP A 117 -5.17 -3.35 -15.10
C TRP A 117 -4.30 -4.40 -14.42
N LEU A 118 -4.58 -4.76 -13.17
CA LEU A 118 -3.85 -5.82 -12.48
C LEU A 118 -3.94 -7.15 -13.26
N ALA A 119 -5.13 -7.51 -13.73
CA ALA A 119 -5.34 -8.73 -14.52
C ALA A 119 -4.56 -8.71 -15.85
N SER A 120 -4.37 -7.54 -16.44
CA SER A 120 -3.60 -7.36 -17.68
C SER A 120 -2.08 -7.50 -17.50
N LEU A 121 -1.57 -7.37 -16.26
CA LEU A 121 -0.14 -7.47 -16.00
C LEU A 121 0.39 -8.87 -16.36
N PRO A 122 1.54 -8.97 -17.07
CA PRO A 122 2.17 -10.25 -17.33
C PRO A 122 2.41 -11.02 -16.04
N ARG A 123 2.05 -12.31 -16.01
CA ARG A 123 2.46 -13.21 -14.92
C ARG A 123 3.98 -13.39 -15.02
N GLY A 124 4.72 -12.94 -14.01
CA GLY A 124 6.16 -13.19 -13.93
C GLY A 124 6.94 -12.82 -15.18
N ALA A 125 6.97 -11.54 -15.56
CA ALA A 125 8.21 -11.02 -16.10
C ALA A 125 9.11 -10.82 -14.88
N GLU A 126 10.32 -11.43 -14.88
CA GLU A 126 11.29 -11.29 -13.79
C GLU A 126 11.20 -9.91 -13.14
N VAL A 127 11.06 -9.85 -11.81
CA VAL A 127 11.49 -8.65 -11.09
C VAL A 127 12.93 -8.45 -11.51
N SER A 128 13.15 -7.54 -12.45
CA SER A 128 14.44 -7.40 -13.10
C SER A 128 15.47 -7.23 -11.99
N LYS A 129 16.60 -7.93 -12.08
CA LYS A 129 17.74 -7.73 -11.15
C LYS A 129 18.07 -6.23 -10.97
N ARG A 130 17.74 -5.40 -11.98
CA ARG A 130 17.86 -3.94 -12.00
C ARG A 130 16.84 -3.20 -11.11
N GLY A 131 15.63 -3.72 -10.93
CA GLY A 131 14.61 -3.19 -10.01
C GLY A 131 14.97 -3.42 -8.54
N MET A 132 15.53 -4.59 -8.21
CA MET A 132 16.05 -4.89 -6.87
C MET A 132 17.20 -3.96 -6.47
N ALA A 133 18.07 -3.58 -7.41
CA ALA A 133 19.16 -2.64 -7.16
C ALA A 133 18.68 -1.21 -6.80
N LYS A 134 17.55 -0.74 -7.35
CA LYS A 134 16.94 0.54 -6.97
C LYS A 134 16.44 0.55 -5.52
N ALA A 135 15.88 -0.57 -5.05
CA ALA A 135 15.41 -0.71 -3.67
C ALA A 135 16.56 -0.67 -2.64
N PHE A 136 17.73 -1.21 -2.98
CA PHE A 136 18.91 -1.18 -2.11
C PHE A 136 19.60 0.19 -2.03
N ILE A 137 19.55 1.00 -3.09
CA ILE A 137 20.19 2.34 -3.11
C ILE A 137 19.32 3.41 -2.44
N GLY A 138 17.99 3.26 -2.44
CA GLY A 138 17.07 4.20 -1.76
C GLY A 138 16.79 3.89 -0.29
N GLY A 139 17.19 2.71 0.20
CA GLY A 139 16.70 2.12 1.46
C GLY A 139 17.16 2.76 2.76
N THR A 140 18.14 3.67 2.76
CA THR A 140 18.70 4.22 4.01
C THR A 140 18.54 5.74 4.18
N LEU A 141 18.14 6.50 3.14
CA LEU A 141 18.00 7.96 3.27
C LEU A 141 16.59 8.53 3.08
N ALA A 142 15.63 7.82 2.48
CA ALA A 142 14.27 8.34 2.30
C ALA A 142 13.30 8.00 3.45
N ALA A 143 13.68 7.13 4.39
CA ALA A 143 12.86 6.80 5.55
C ALA A 143 12.87 7.89 6.66
N VAL A 144 13.75 8.90 6.56
CA VAL A 144 13.80 10.02 7.52
C VAL A 144 13.17 11.31 6.96
N GLY A 145 13.02 11.43 5.63
CA GLY A 145 12.64 12.70 4.99
C GLY A 145 11.17 12.87 4.57
N SER A 146 10.37 11.81 4.45
CA SER A 146 8.98 11.92 3.96
C SER A 146 7.90 11.31 4.88
N LEU A 147 8.24 11.06 6.14
CA LEU A 147 7.25 10.83 7.20
C LEU A 147 7.05 12.05 8.10
N ALA A 148 7.88 13.09 8.00
CA ALA A 148 7.72 14.33 8.77
C ALA A 148 6.53 15.20 8.33
N GLY A 149 6.03 15.03 7.10
CA GLY A 149 4.86 15.76 6.60
C GLY A 149 3.50 15.20 7.08
N LEU A 150 3.49 14.00 7.69
CA LEU A 150 2.27 13.30 8.11
C LEU A 150 1.91 13.54 9.59
N VAL A 151 2.66 14.39 10.31
CA VAL A 151 2.48 14.56 11.76
C VAL A 151 1.63 15.76 12.16
N ILE A 152 1.49 16.86 11.41
CA ILE A 152 0.65 17.99 11.88
C ILE A 152 0.01 18.75 10.71
N SER A 153 -1.24 18.43 10.37
CA SER A 153 -2.23 19.44 9.95
C SER A 153 -3.63 18.96 10.30
N ALA A 154 -3.96 19.08 11.58
CA ALA A 154 -5.33 19.07 12.10
C ALA A 154 -5.29 19.83 13.42
N GLY A 155 -5.25 21.16 13.33
CA GLY A 155 -5.11 22.02 14.49
C GLY A 155 -5.14 23.51 14.18
N THR A 156 -5.99 23.95 13.25
CA THR A 156 -6.35 25.36 13.14
C THR A 156 -7.87 25.48 13.07
N ASN A 157 -8.50 25.79 14.19
CA ASN A 157 -9.67 26.65 14.14
C ASN A 157 -9.68 27.55 15.38
N GLY A 158 -9.74 28.86 15.12
CA GLY A 158 -9.77 29.90 16.14
C GLY A 158 -11.13 29.98 16.83
N GLY A 159 -11.11 30.54 18.04
CA GLY A 159 -12.30 30.85 18.83
C GLY A 159 -11.99 31.94 19.83
N HIS A 160 -12.26 33.17 19.41
CA HIS A 160 -12.27 34.40 20.19
C HIS A 160 -13.21 34.27 21.41
N GLY A 161 -12.79 34.75 22.58
CA GLY A 161 -13.63 34.75 23.78
C GLY A 161 -13.03 35.58 24.91
N SER A 162 -13.26 36.89 24.84
CA SER A 162 -12.96 37.87 25.88
C SER A 162 -13.58 37.51 27.23
N ARG A 163 -12.83 37.70 28.31
CA ARG A 163 -13.19 38.56 29.44
C ARG A 163 -12.03 38.69 30.42
#